data_AF-A0A317QN76-F1
#
_entry.id   AF-A0A317QN76-F1
#
_cell.length_a   1.000
_cell.length_b   1.000
_cell.length_c   1.000
_cell.angle_alpha   90.00
_cell.angle_beta   90.00
_cell.angle_gamma   90.00
#
_symmetry.space_group_name_H-M   'P 1'
#
loop_
_entity.id
_entity.type
_entity.pdbx_description
1 polymer ?
#
loop_
_entity_poly.entity_id
_entity_poly.type
_entity_poly.pdbx_seq_one_letter_code
_entity_poly.pdbx_strand_id
1 'polypeptide(L)'
;MEHLGSLLETEEGYGVHHHVGGQFADASSWIEWRERAAGDDSGVHVRTPGPAAPSPLEEADRQGHEIEVDDLATGTPLGPGVHATGAVHGQQAVTGCPVRPPGQWDTCLVETSGPGSR
;
A
#
# COMPACT_ATOMS: atom_id res chain seq x y z
N MET A 1 -3.85 14.36 6.66
CA MET A 1 -4.54 13.10 7.00
C MET A 1 -5.70 13.41 7.93
N GLU A 2 -6.91 13.06 7.52
CA GLU A 2 -8.17 13.35 8.21
C GLU A 2 -8.98 12.06 8.38
N HIS A 3 -9.58 11.87 9.55
CA HIS A 3 -10.51 10.77 9.80
C HIS A 3 -11.96 11.25 9.65
N LEU A 4 -12.65 10.76 8.63
CA LEU A 4 -14.05 11.08 8.32
C LEU A 4 -14.93 9.85 8.62
N GLY A 5 -15.09 9.56 9.92
CA GLY A 5 -15.75 8.33 10.36
C GLY A 5 -14.85 7.11 10.12
N SER A 6 -15.28 6.20 9.25
CA SER A 6 -14.49 5.03 8.83
C SER A 6 -13.54 5.33 7.66
N LEU A 7 -13.63 6.52 7.06
CA LEU A 7 -12.77 6.94 5.97
C LEU A 7 -11.50 7.59 6.52
N LEU A 8 -10.35 7.16 6.00
CA LEU A 8 -9.09 7.87 6.14
C LEU A 8 -8.83 8.62 4.83
N GLU A 9 -8.72 9.94 4.89
CA GLU A 9 -8.37 10.77 3.75
C GLU A 9 -6.97 11.35 3.97
N THR A 10 -6.12 11.24 2.96
CA THR A 10 -4.76 11.78 2.98
C THR A 10 -4.62 12.87 1.94
N GLU A 11 -3.97 13.95 2.32
CA GLU A 11 -3.66 15.08 1.47
C GLU A 11 -2.33 15.63 1.95
N GLU A 12 -1.43 15.86 0.99
CA GLU A 12 -0.11 16.45 1.14
C GLU A 12 0.82 15.76 2.17
N GLY A 13 2.08 15.57 1.78
CA GLY A 13 3.13 15.07 2.66
C GLY A 13 3.42 13.58 2.52
N TYR A 14 4.60 13.23 3.01
CA TYR A 14 5.18 11.89 2.94
C TYR A 14 5.18 11.29 4.34
N GLY A 15 4.42 10.22 4.55
CA GLY A 15 4.17 9.64 5.86
C GLY A 15 3.46 8.29 5.77
N VAL A 16 3.44 7.55 6.88
CA VAL A 16 2.74 6.25 6.99
C VAL A 16 1.79 6.25 8.18
N HIS A 17 0.57 5.76 7.97
CA HIS A 17 -0.39 5.51 9.04
C HIS A 17 -0.35 4.05 9.45
N HIS A 18 -0.22 3.79 10.75
CA HIS A 18 -0.18 2.43 11.29
C HIS A 18 -1.51 2.08 11.97
N HIS A 19 -2.07 0.93 11.61
CA HIS A 19 -3.09 0.30 12.44
C HIS A 19 -2.46 -0.21 13.74
N VAL A 20 -2.85 0.34 14.88
CA VAL A 20 -2.29 0.00 16.20
C VAL A 20 -3.18 -0.95 17.02
N GLY A 21 -4.29 -1.44 16.46
CA GLY A 21 -5.22 -2.36 17.14
C GLY A 21 -4.71 -3.80 17.22
N GLY A 22 -3.67 -4.16 16.46
CA GLY A 22 -3.06 -5.48 16.47
C GLY A 22 -1.89 -5.59 15.51
N GLN A 23 -1.08 -6.64 15.70
CA GLN A 23 -0.03 -7.06 14.78
C GLN A 23 -0.41 -8.43 14.21
N PHE A 24 -0.19 -8.60 12.91
CA PHE A 24 -0.62 -9.80 12.20
C PHE A 24 0.57 -10.42 11.47
N ALA A 25 0.79 -11.72 11.67
CA ALA A 25 1.84 -12.47 10.99
C ALA A 25 1.36 -12.98 9.62
N ASP A 26 0.26 -13.72 9.64
CA ASP A 26 -0.49 -14.16 8.46
C ASP A 26 -1.88 -13.55 8.53
N ALA A 27 -2.32 -12.91 7.45
CA ALA A 27 -3.58 -12.20 7.39
C ALA A 27 -4.09 -12.06 5.96
N SER A 28 -5.42 -11.99 5.84
CA SER A 28 -6.13 -11.59 4.63
C SER A 28 -6.85 -10.29 4.93
N SER A 29 -6.44 -9.20 4.27
CA SER A 29 -6.95 -7.85 4.49
C SER A 29 -7.64 -7.34 3.23
N TRP A 30 -8.91 -6.95 3.37
CA TRP A 30 -9.59 -6.19 2.33
C TRP A 30 -9.26 -4.72 2.48
N ILE A 31 -8.78 -4.12 1.40
CA ILE A 31 -8.52 -2.69 1.31
C ILE A 31 -9.48 -2.11 0.27
N GLU A 32 -10.06 -0.96 0.60
CA GLU A 32 -10.84 -0.13 -0.31
C GLU A 32 -10.17 1.24 -0.38
N TRP A 33 -9.96 1.76 -1.58
CA TRP A 33 -9.37 3.08 -1.77
C TRP A 33 -10.03 3.81 -2.94
N ARG A 34 -9.80 5.12 -3.01
CA ARG A 34 -10.28 5.98 -4.08
C ARG A 34 -9.29 7.12 -4.26
N GLU A 35 -8.64 7.14 -5.41
CA GLU A 35 -7.84 8.28 -5.87
C GLU A 35 -8.77 9.46 -6.18
N ARG A 36 -8.37 10.68 -5.82
CA ARG A 36 -9.13 11.91 -6.11
C ARG A 36 -8.76 12.47 -7.48
N ALA A 37 -7.51 12.29 -7.92
CA ALA A 37 -7.01 12.72 -9.22
C ALA A 37 -6.08 11.66 -9.83
N ALA A 38 -5.86 11.77 -11.14
CA ALA A 38 -4.85 10.95 -11.81
C ALA A 38 -3.45 11.39 -11.36
N GLY A 39 -2.58 10.42 -11.08
CA GLY A 39 -1.26 10.63 -10.49
C GLY A 39 -1.27 10.85 -8.98
N ASP A 40 -2.40 10.58 -8.32
CA ASP A 40 -2.36 10.33 -6.86
C ASP A 40 -1.51 9.07 -6.63
N ASP A 41 -0.68 9.08 -5.58
CA ASP A 41 0.28 8.04 -5.28
C ASP A 41 0.22 7.69 -3.78
N SER A 42 0.16 6.40 -3.47
CA SER A 42 0.06 5.86 -2.13
C SER A 42 0.41 4.36 -2.10
N GLY A 43 0.26 3.74 -0.94
CA GLY A 43 0.52 2.32 -0.79
C GLY A 43 0.02 1.73 0.51
N VAL A 44 0.00 0.40 0.54
CA VAL A 44 -0.32 -0.39 1.73
C VAL A 44 0.92 -1.17 2.16
N HIS A 45 1.53 -0.76 3.26
CA HIS A 45 2.67 -1.48 3.82
C HIS A 45 2.23 -2.64 4.70
N VAL A 46 2.86 -3.81 4.47
CA VAL A 46 2.71 -5.03 5.26
C VAL A 46 4.07 -5.54 5.74
N ARG A 47 4.07 -6.38 6.78
CA ARG A 47 5.28 -6.93 7.42
C ARG A 47 6.29 -5.84 7.86
N THR A 48 5.79 -4.70 8.33
CA THR A 48 6.63 -3.57 8.76
C THR A 48 7.13 -3.73 10.20
N PRO A 49 8.23 -3.03 10.57
CA PRO A 49 8.70 -2.94 11.96
C PRO A 49 7.74 -2.22 12.92
N GLY A 50 6.72 -1.54 12.38
CA GLY A 50 5.67 -0.84 13.13
C GLY A 50 6.01 0.60 13.54
N PRO A 51 5.08 1.28 14.23
CA PRO A 51 5.13 2.73 14.46
C PRO A 51 6.18 3.18 15.50
N ALA A 52 6.75 2.24 16.26
CA ALA A 52 7.77 2.54 17.27
C ALA A 52 9.20 2.60 16.68
N ALA A 53 9.36 2.33 15.39
CA ALA A 53 10.64 2.46 14.71
C ALA A 53 11.13 3.93 14.71
N PRO A 54 12.45 4.19 14.68
CA PRO A 54 12.98 5.55 14.70
C PRO A 54 12.53 6.41 13.51
N SER A 55 12.35 5.79 12.34
CA SER A 55 11.88 6.41 11.09
C SER A 55 10.81 5.49 10.47
N PRO A 56 9.55 5.52 10.95
CA PRO A 56 8.58 4.46 10.63
C PRO A 56 8.33 4.25 9.15
N LEU A 57 8.31 5.33 8.34
CA LEU A 57 8.13 5.24 6.90
C LEU A 57 9.36 4.63 6.21
N GLU A 58 10.54 5.20 6.44
CA GLU A 58 11.79 4.71 5.86
C GLU A 58 12.04 3.23 6.19
N GLU A 59 11.69 2.81 7.41
CA GLU A 59 11.83 1.41 7.82
C GLU A 59 10.72 0.51 7.29
N ALA A 60 9.53 1.02 7.04
CA ALA A 60 8.49 0.29 6.31
C ALA A 60 8.91 0.05 4.85
N ASP A 61 9.47 1.06 4.18
CA ASP A 61 9.97 0.97 2.80
C ASP A 61 11.14 -0.02 2.70
N ARG A 62 12.07 0.03 3.66
CA ARG A 62 13.29 -0.79 3.61
C ARG A 62 13.06 -2.24 4.03
N GLN A 63 12.15 -2.50 4.96
CA GLN A 63 12.02 -3.81 5.60
C GLN A 63 10.66 -4.48 5.39
N GLY A 64 9.63 -3.72 5.05
CA GLY A 64 8.31 -4.23 4.73
C GLY A 64 8.13 -4.54 3.26
N HIS A 65 6.87 -4.71 2.88
CA HIS A 65 6.43 -4.76 1.49
C HIS A 65 5.32 -3.75 1.30
N GLU A 66 5.44 -2.92 0.28
CA GLU A 66 4.40 -1.99 -0.14
C GLU A 66 3.61 -2.59 -1.28
N ILE A 67 2.28 -2.62 -1.13
CA ILE A 67 1.36 -2.85 -2.23
C ILE A 67 1.01 -1.49 -2.81
N GLU A 68 1.40 -1.27 -4.07
CA GLU A 68 1.33 0.03 -4.72
C GLU A 68 -0.11 0.49 -4.96
N VAL A 69 -0.32 1.81 -4.87
CA VAL A 69 -1.46 2.55 -5.44
C VAL A 69 -0.89 3.75 -6.22
N ASP A 70 -0.64 3.55 -7.52
CA ASP A 70 -0.23 4.58 -8.49
C ASP A 70 -0.83 4.20 -9.86
N ASP A 71 -1.81 4.98 -10.32
CA ASP A 71 -2.49 4.77 -11.61
C ASP A 71 -1.63 5.13 -12.83
N LEU A 72 -0.62 5.99 -12.66
CA LEU A 72 0.30 6.41 -13.72
C LEU A 72 1.56 5.54 -13.78
N ALA A 73 1.85 4.79 -12.73
CA ALA A 73 3.03 3.94 -12.57
C ALA A 73 4.34 4.67 -12.86
N THR A 74 4.51 5.85 -12.27
CA THR A 74 5.58 6.80 -12.58
C THR A 74 6.92 6.49 -11.90
N GLY A 75 6.98 5.43 -11.10
CA GLY A 75 8.17 4.99 -10.38
C GLY A 75 9.40 4.71 -11.26
N THR A 76 10.59 4.87 -10.67
CA THR A 76 11.89 4.65 -11.32
C THR A 76 12.65 3.49 -10.63
N PRO A 77 13.24 2.53 -11.37
CA PRO A 77 13.31 2.46 -12.83
C PRO A 77 11.98 2.07 -13.47
N LEU A 78 11.72 2.57 -14.68
CA LEU A 78 10.62 2.10 -15.52
C LEU A 78 10.77 0.59 -15.79
N GLY A 79 10.14 -0.22 -14.95
CA GLY A 79 9.98 -1.66 -15.11
C GLY A 79 8.57 -2.00 -15.59
N PRO A 80 8.31 -3.21 -16.10
CA PRO A 80 7.03 -3.60 -16.68
C PRO A 80 5.94 -3.81 -15.60
N GLY A 81 5.57 -2.74 -14.88
CA GLY A 81 4.49 -2.72 -13.90
C GLY A 81 4.89 -3.02 -12.45
N VAL A 82 6.17 -2.84 -12.07
CA VAL A 82 6.64 -3.00 -10.68
C VAL A 82 6.35 -1.78 -9.78
N HIS A 83 5.83 -0.70 -10.36
CA HIS A 83 5.41 0.51 -9.68
C HIS A 83 3.95 0.86 -10.04
N ALA A 84 3.19 -0.11 -10.55
CA ALA A 84 1.78 0.09 -10.89
C ALA A 84 0.90 -0.42 -9.76
N THR A 85 -0.28 0.16 -9.59
CA THR A 85 -1.27 -0.30 -8.59
C THR A 85 -1.39 -1.84 -8.52
N GLY A 86 -1.26 -2.37 -7.31
CA GLY A 86 -1.29 -3.81 -7.02
C GLY A 86 0.04 -4.54 -7.19
N ALA A 87 1.11 -3.87 -7.63
CA ALA A 87 2.47 -4.41 -7.58
C ALA A 87 2.96 -4.54 -6.13
N VAL A 88 3.95 -5.40 -5.92
CA VAL A 88 4.82 -5.25 -4.74
C VAL A 88 5.92 -4.28 -5.16
N HIS A 89 5.88 -3.05 -4.63
CA HIS A 89 6.65 -1.92 -5.14
C HIS A 89 8.14 -2.28 -5.34
N GLY A 90 8.64 -2.13 -6.56
CA GLY A 90 10.02 -2.40 -6.95
C GLY A 90 10.46 -3.88 -6.90
N GLN A 91 9.58 -4.81 -6.51
CA GLN A 91 9.92 -6.22 -6.30
C GLN A 91 9.18 -7.17 -7.25
N GLN A 92 7.87 -6.99 -7.40
CA GLN A 92 7.03 -7.89 -8.20
C GLN A 92 6.00 -7.10 -8.99
N ALA A 93 6.04 -7.27 -10.32
CA ALA A 93 5.08 -6.63 -11.21
C ALA A 93 3.68 -7.22 -11.02
N VAL A 94 2.69 -6.37 -11.22
CA VAL A 94 1.30 -6.78 -11.27
C VAL A 94 1.04 -7.69 -12.49
N THR A 95 0.33 -8.80 -12.29
CA THR A 95 -0.08 -9.70 -13.40
C THR A 95 -1.39 -9.27 -14.05
N GLY A 96 -2.09 -8.33 -13.42
CA GLY A 96 -3.33 -7.70 -13.86
C GLY A 96 -4.03 -7.05 -12.68
N CYS A 97 -4.21 -5.73 -12.71
CA CYS A 97 -5.03 -5.00 -11.75
C CYS A 97 -5.96 -4.07 -12.54
N PRO A 98 -7.27 -4.34 -12.58
CA PRO A 98 -8.22 -3.41 -13.15
C PRO A 98 -8.44 -2.27 -12.15
N VAL A 99 -7.63 -1.23 -12.25
CA VAL A 99 -7.82 0.02 -11.51
C VAL A 99 -8.99 0.79 -12.14
N ARG A 100 -9.81 1.43 -11.31
CA ARG A 100 -10.89 2.29 -11.81
C ARG A 100 -10.39 3.72 -12.00
N PRO A 101 -11.06 4.53 -12.82
CA PRO A 101 -10.74 5.95 -12.93
C PRO A 101 -10.87 6.68 -11.59
N PRO A 102 -10.10 7.76 -11.37
CA PRO A 102 -10.21 8.60 -10.18
C PRO A 102 -11.65 8.99 -9.85
N GLY A 103 -11.96 9.02 -8.56
CA GLY A 103 -13.30 9.24 -8.02
C GLY A 103 -14.15 7.98 -7.85
N GLN A 104 -13.68 6.81 -8.31
CA GLN A 104 -14.33 5.52 -8.07
C GLN A 104 -13.60 4.71 -7.00
N TRP A 105 -14.34 3.87 -6.29
CA TRP A 105 -13.79 2.97 -5.28
C TRP A 105 -13.22 1.72 -5.92
N ASP A 106 -11.94 1.48 -5.65
CA ASP A 106 -11.26 0.22 -5.93
C ASP A 106 -11.21 -0.67 -4.68
N THR A 107 -10.97 -1.95 -4.91
CA THR A 107 -10.84 -2.94 -3.83
C THR A 107 -9.79 -3.98 -4.17
N CYS A 108 -9.01 -4.37 -3.16
CA CYS A 108 -8.05 -5.46 -3.27
C CYS A 108 -8.05 -6.31 -2.00
N LEU A 109 -7.75 -7.58 -2.20
CA LEU A 109 -7.42 -8.50 -1.12
C LEU A 109 -5.89 -8.61 -1.05
N VAL A 110 -5.32 -8.21 0.08
CA VAL A 110 -3.90 -8.39 0.38
C VAL A 110 -3.76 -9.58 1.31
N GLU A 111 -3.05 -10.61 0.85
CA GLU A 111 -2.78 -11.80 1.65
C GLU A 111 -1.30 -11.89 2.00
N THR A 112 -1.04 -12.00 3.29
CA THR A 112 0.29 -12.27 3.82
C THR A 112 0.33 -13.68 4.35
N SER A 113 1.26 -14.48 3.84
CA SER A 113 1.53 -15.83 4.34
C SER A 113 3.04 -16.01 4.49
N GLY A 114 3.46 -16.51 5.65
CA GLY A 114 4.84 -16.88 5.91
C GLY A 114 5.08 -18.36 5.58
N PRO A 115 6.33 -18.83 5.63
CA PRO A 115 6.58 -20.26 5.76
C PRO A 115 5.92 -20.70 7.07
N GLY A 116 4.74 -21.34 6.97
CA GLY A 116 3.98 -21.75 8.13
C GLY A 116 4.88 -22.45 9.14
N SER A 117 4.79 -22.05 10.42
CA SER A 117 5.52 -22.72 11.48
C SER A 117 5.21 -24.21 11.42
N ARG A 118 6.21 -24.99 10.99
CA ARG A 118 6.23 -26.44 11.20
C ARG A 118 6.81 -26.73 12.56
#